data_AF-A0A9E0V3V9-F1
#
_entry.id   AF-A0A9E0V3V9-F1
#
_cell.length_a   1.000
_cell.length_b   1.000
_cell.length_c   1.000
_cell.angle_alpha   90.00
_cell.angle_beta   90.00
_cell.angle_gamma   90.00
#
_symmetry.space_group_name_H-M   'P 1'
#
loop_
_entity.id
_entity.type
_entity.pdbx_description
1 polymer ?
#
loop_
_entity_poly.entity_id
_entity_poly.type
_entity_poly.pdbx_seq_one_letter_code
_entity_poly.pdbx_strand_id
1 'polypeptide(L)'
;MAAILLLVAGCKQLAPFDVSYFLTESVHFKMLNRDEKAIAELTVTSLLKPDIRTVSHICKLINFRTVSTQLQLDPVSADSNFILLNYLREQLSKRGKNNSNIYIGNMNEAKDVYKSFLRKLYDKDQISPSQYAKILDKMRQEPVVFPFVVYEWIETTP
;
A
#
# COMPACT_ATOMS: atom_id res chain seq x y z
N MET A 1 18.17 -30.40 -30.64
CA MET A 1 17.39 -30.34 -29.39
C MET A 1 17.41 -28.92 -28.88
N ALA A 2 16.33 -28.17 -29.11
CA ALA A 2 16.22 -26.78 -28.67
C ALA A 2 15.68 -26.77 -27.23
N ALA A 3 16.52 -26.37 -26.27
CA ALA A 3 16.10 -26.16 -24.91
C ALA A 3 15.32 -24.84 -24.84
N ILE A 4 14.01 -24.95 -24.65
CA ILE A 4 13.10 -23.83 -24.40
C ILE A 4 13.44 -23.27 -23.02
N LEU A 5 14.07 -22.10 -22.99
CA LEU A 5 14.23 -21.27 -21.79
C LEU A 5 12.84 -20.79 -21.36
N LEU A 6 12.27 -21.45 -20.36
CA LEU A 6 11.13 -20.96 -19.58
C LEU A 6 11.56 -19.66 -18.87
N LEU A 7 11.31 -18.53 -19.52
CA LEU A 7 11.35 -17.21 -18.91
C LEU A 7 10.25 -17.14 -17.87
N VAL A 8 10.61 -17.42 -16.62
CA VAL A 8 9.80 -17.08 -15.46
C VAL A 8 9.55 -15.57 -15.53
N ALA A 9 8.31 -15.18 -15.83
CA ALA A 9 7.81 -13.83 -15.71
C ALA A 9 7.67 -13.48 -14.20
N GLY A 10 8.78 -13.56 -13.47
CA GLY A 10 8.92 -12.90 -12.20
C GLY A 10 8.98 -11.41 -12.51
N CYS A 11 8.09 -10.63 -11.92
CA CYS A 11 8.12 -9.18 -11.95
C CYS A 11 9.49 -8.72 -11.45
N LYS A 12 10.44 -8.57 -12.37
CA LYS A 12 11.81 -8.16 -12.05
C LYS A 12 11.73 -6.70 -11.66
N GLN A 13 11.95 -6.45 -10.38
CA GLN A 13 12.32 -5.14 -9.89
C GLN A 13 13.49 -4.66 -10.76
N LEU A 14 13.29 -3.55 -11.49
CA LEU A 14 14.21 -3.13 -12.56
C LEU A 14 15.48 -2.48 -11.98
N ALA A 15 15.36 -1.84 -10.82
CA ALA A 15 16.45 -1.24 -10.07
C ALA A 15 16.57 -1.83 -8.64
N PRO A 16 17.75 -1.73 -7.98
CA PRO A 16 17.89 -2.05 -6.56
C PRO A 16 16.86 -1.29 -5.72
N PHE A 17 16.24 -1.95 -4.74
CA PHE A 17 15.19 -1.31 -3.95
C PHE A 17 15.83 -0.32 -2.99
N ASP A 18 15.46 0.95 -3.10
CA ASP A 18 15.88 1.98 -2.16
C ASP A 18 14.79 2.14 -1.08
N VAL A 19 14.98 1.43 0.03
CA VAL A 19 14.12 1.47 1.21
C VAL A 19 14.01 2.89 1.77
N SER A 20 15.12 3.61 1.87
CA SER A 20 15.17 4.92 2.51
C SER A 20 14.39 5.95 1.70
N TYR A 21 14.54 5.91 0.37
CA TYR A 21 13.73 6.70 -0.55
C TYR A 21 12.25 6.35 -0.42
N PHE A 22 11.89 5.06 -0.47
CA PHE A 22 10.49 4.61 -0.38
C PHE A 22 9.80 5.11 0.89
N LEU A 23 10.46 4.97 2.05
CA LEU A 23 9.90 5.41 3.35
C LEU A 23 9.85 6.93 3.47
N THR A 24 10.81 7.64 2.88
CA THR A 24 10.82 9.11 2.87
C THR A 24 9.72 9.68 1.98
N GLU A 25 9.55 9.15 0.78
CA GLU A 25 8.44 9.54 -0.11
C GLU A 25 7.08 9.17 0.50
N SER A 26 7.00 8.04 1.21
CA SER A 26 5.79 7.66 1.95
C SER A 26 5.38 8.73 2.97
N VAL A 27 6.33 9.33 3.69
CA VAL A 27 6.02 10.45 4.59
C VAL A 27 5.71 11.73 3.83
N HIS A 28 6.46 12.04 2.77
CA HIS A 28 6.27 13.24 1.95
C HIS A 28 4.85 13.32 1.38
N PHE A 29 4.33 12.19 0.89
CA PHE A 29 2.97 12.06 0.38
C PHE A 29 1.94 11.64 1.43
N LYS A 30 2.22 11.83 2.73
CA LYS A 30 1.28 11.57 3.83
C LYS A 30 0.70 10.14 3.83
N MET A 31 1.41 9.18 3.23
CA MET A 31 1.07 7.76 3.26
C MET A 31 1.44 7.14 4.61
N LEU A 32 2.50 7.66 5.23
CA LEU A 32 2.90 7.39 6.60
C LEU A 32 3.10 8.71 7.36
N ASN A 33 2.90 8.69 8.67
CA ASN A 33 3.39 9.72 9.57
C ASN A 33 4.84 9.41 10.05
N ARG A 34 5.43 10.32 10.82
CA ARG A 34 6.83 10.18 11.27
C ARG A 34 7.05 8.98 12.19
N ASP A 35 6.10 8.70 13.08
CA ASP A 35 6.19 7.58 14.02
C ASP A 35 6.05 6.25 13.28
N GLU A 36 5.11 6.18 12.32
CA GLU A 36 4.93 5.03 11.44
C GLU A 36 6.18 4.75 10.60
N LYS A 37 6.84 5.80 10.07
CA LYS A 37 8.12 5.66 9.39
C LYS A 37 9.20 5.08 10.31
N ALA A 38 9.33 5.57 11.53
CA ALA A 38 10.32 5.07 12.48
C ALA A 38 10.10 3.57 12.80
N ILE A 39 8.84 3.15 12.98
CA ILE A 39 8.50 1.74 13.19
C ILE A 39 8.85 0.91 11.94
N ALA A 40 8.54 1.42 10.74
CA ALA A 40 8.87 0.74 9.49
C ALA A 40 10.40 0.58 9.32
N GLU A 41 11.19 1.63 9.58
CA GLU A 41 12.66 1.59 9.50
C GLU A 41 13.25 0.54 10.45
N LEU A 42 12.78 0.49 11.70
CA LEU A 42 13.21 -0.52 12.67
C LEU A 42 12.87 -1.95 12.20
N THR A 43 11.65 -2.13 11.68
CA THR A 43 11.19 -3.44 11.20
C THR A 43 12.00 -3.89 9.99
N VAL A 44 12.25 -2.99 9.03
CA VAL A 44 12.98 -3.29 7.79
C VAL A 44 14.47 -3.55 8.06
N THR A 45 15.07 -2.93 9.06
CA THR A 45 16.48 -3.16 9.43
C THR A 45 16.76 -4.62 9.80
N SER A 46 15.75 -5.36 10.26
CA SER A 46 15.87 -6.79 10.57
C SER A 46 15.85 -7.71 9.35
N LEU A 47 15.55 -7.19 8.16
CA LEU A 47 15.43 -7.98 6.93
C LEU A 47 16.78 -8.15 6.24
N LEU A 48 17.08 -9.39 5.85
CA LEU A 48 18.33 -9.72 5.13
C LEU A 48 18.40 -9.07 3.74
N LYS A 49 17.26 -9.01 3.03
CA LYS A 49 17.11 -8.44 1.68
C LYS A 49 15.73 -7.81 1.53
N PRO A 50 15.56 -6.53 1.91
CA PRO A 50 14.28 -5.86 1.74
C PRO A 50 14.01 -5.62 0.26
N ASP A 51 12.81 -6.00 -0.19
CA ASP A 51 12.26 -5.65 -1.50
C ASP A 51 11.00 -4.79 -1.35
N ILE A 52 10.55 -4.21 -2.47
CA ILE A 52 9.40 -3.31 -2.45
C ILE A 52 8.12 -3.96 -1.93
N ARG A 53 7.92 -5.27 -2.18
CA ARG A 53 6.70 -5.98 -1.75
C ARG A 53 6.70 -6.19 -0.25
N THR A 54 7.83 -6.62 0.29
CA THR A 54 8.03 -6.85 1.73
C THR A 54 7.91 -5.55 2.51
N VAL A 55 8.53 -4.47 2.03
CA VAL A 55 8.43 -3.17 2.69
C VAL A 55 7.05 -2.55 2.55
N SER A 56 6.38 -2.72 1.40
CA SER A 56 4.97 -2.32 1.24
C SER A 56 4.07 -3.09 2.21
N HIS A 57 4.28 -4.40 2.39
CA HIS A 57 3.54 -5.20 3.36
C HIS A 57 3.69 -4.68 4.79
N ILE A 58 4.91 -4.34 5.21
CA ILE A 58 5.16 -3.75 6.54
C ILE A 58 4.41 -2.42 6.68
N CYS A 59 4.53 -1.52 5.70
CA CYS A 59 3.86 -0.22 5.71
C CYS A 59 2.33 -0.36 5.72
N LYS A 60 1.79 -1.33 4.98
CA LYS A 60 0.37 -1.71 4.97
C LYS A 60 -0.10 -2.06 6.37
N LEU A 61 0.59 -2.96 7.07
CA LEU A 61 0.19 -3.41 8.41
C LEU A 61 0.24 -2.26 9.43
N ILE A 62 1.30 -1.44 9.39
CA ILE A 62 1.45 -0.28 10.26
C ILE A 62 0.30 0.71 10.03
N ASN A 63 0.09 1.13 8.78
CA ASN A 63 -0.95 2.11 8.44
C ASN A 63 -2.35 1.58 8.73
N PHE A 64 -2.63 0.30 8.44
CA PHE A 64 -3.92 -0.31 8.74
C PHE A 64 -4.22 -0.30 10.25
N ARG A 65 -3.22 -0.58 11.10
CA ARG A 65 -3.37 -0.53 12.56
C ARG A 65 -3.73 0.88 13.04
N THR A 66 -3.07 1.90 12.50
CA THR A 66 -3.36 3.31 12.81
C THR A 66 -4.78 3.68 12.39
N VAL A 67 -5.15 3.40 11.14
CA VAL A 67 -6.49 3.69 10.61
C VAL A 67 -7.57 2.96 11.41
N SER A 68 -7.33 1.68 11.73
CA SER A 68 -8.27 0.89 12.55
C SER A 68 -8.46 1.48 13.94
N THR A 69 -7.38 1.97 14.56
CA THR A 69 -7.44 2.61 15.88
C THR A 69 -8.17 3.97 15.81
N GLN A 70 -7.85 4.79 14.81
CA GLN A 70 -8.48 6.12 14.62
C GLN A 70 -9.97 6.00 14.34
N LEU A 71 -10.37 5.02 13.53
CA LEU A 71 -11.76 4.73 13.21
C LEU A 71 -12.45 3.85 14.27
N GLN A 72 -11.72 3.47 15.33
CA GLN A 72 -12.17 2.60 16.41
C GLN A 72 -12.75 1.27 15.91
N LEU A 73 -12.21 0.69 14.84
CA LEU A 73 -12.66 -0.57 14.25
C LEU A 73 -12.39 -1.74 15.19
N ASP A 74 -13.17 -2.80 15.03
CA ASP A 74 -13.00 -4.01 15.84
C ASP A 74 -11.61 -4.60 15.60
N PRO A 75 -10.87 -5.02 16.64
CA PRO A 75 -9.57 -5.65 16.43
C PRO A 75 -9.74 -6.93 15.62
N VAL A 76 -8.94 -7.08 14.57
CA VAL A 76 -8.90 -8.28 13.73
C VAL A 76 -7.49 -8.84 13.68
N SER A 77 -7.38 -10.16 13.85
CA SER A 77 -6.18 -10.89 13.52
C SER A 77 -6.16 -11.06 12.01
N ALA A 78 -5.35 -10.26 11.31
CA ALA A 78 -5.14 -10.43 9.88
C ALA A 78 -4.35 -11.74 9.65
N ASP A 79 -5.06 -12.83 9.37
CA ASP A 79 -4.44 -14.04 8.83
C ASP A 79 -4.13 -13.84 7.34
N SER A 80 -3.42 -14.80 6.74
CA SER A 80 -2.88 -14.71 5.37
C SER A 80 -3.94 -14.59 4.27
N ASN A 81 -5.24 -14.80 4.57
CA ASN A 81 -6.34 -14.65 3.60
C ASN A 81 -7.17 -13.38 3.83
N PHE A 82 -6.77 -12.54 4.78
CA PHE A 82 -7.53 -11.37 5.17
C PHE A 82 -7.34 -10.21 4.18
N ILE A 83 -8.39 -9.90 3.43
CA ILE A 83 -8.43 -8.72 2.54
C ILE A 83 -8.87 -7.51 3.37
N LEU A 84 -7.88 -6.70 3.81
CA LEU A 84 -8.07 -5.53 4.66
C LEU A 84 -9.11 -4.54 4.07
N LEU A 85 -9.11 -4.38 2.75
CA LEU A 85 -10.06 -3.53 2.04
C LEU A 85 -11.52 -3.99 2.22
N ASN A 86 -11.79 -5.29 2.12
CA ASN A 86 -13.14 -5.82 2.27
C ASN A 86 -13.63 -5.67 3.71
N TYR A 87 -12.76 -5.97 4.68
CA TYR A 87 -13.06 -5.76 6.09
C TYR A 87 -13.38 -4.30 6.41
N LEU A 88 -12.56 -3.36 5.94
CA LEU A 88 -12.79 -1.93 6.16
C LEU A 88 -14.15 -1.51 5.59
N ARG A 89 -14.47 -1.92 4.36
CA ARG A 89 -15.77 -1.61 3.74
C ARG A 89 -16.94 -2.16 4.55
N GLU A 90 -16.83 -3.40 5.03
CA GLU A 90 -17.87 -4.02 5.86
C GLU A 90 -18.07 -3.24 7.16
N GLN A 91 -16.99 -2.87 7.84
CA GLN A 91 -17.05 -2.11 9.09
C GLN A 91 -17.59 -0.69 8.90
N LEU A 92 -17.17 0.00 7.84
CA LEU A 92 -17.71 1.31 7.49
C LEU A 92 -19.20 1.23 7.11
N SER A 93 -19.63 0.19 6.40
CA SER A 93 -21.04 -0.04 6.06
C SER A 93 -21.89 -0.30 7.31
N LYS A 94 -21.40 -1.15 8.24
CA LYS A 94 -22.07 -1.39 9.53
C LYS A 94 -22.25 -0.11 10.35
N ARG A 95 -21.24 0.77 10.35
CA ARG A 95 -21.28 2.03 11.11
C ARG A 95 -22.06 3.14 10.40
N GLY A 96 -22.00 3.24 9.09
CA GLY A 96 -22.76 4.21 8.29
C GLY A 96 -24.27 4.03 8.39
N LYS A 97 -24.74 2.82 8.73
CA LYS A 97 -26.15 2.58 9.07
C LYS A 97 -26.56 3.15 10.44
N ASN A 98 -25.61 3.39 11.35
CA ASN A 98 -25.87 3.81 12.72
C ASN A 98 -25.39 5.24 13.05
N ASN A 99 -24.51 5.84 12.25
CA ASN A 99 -23.99 7.19 12.45
C ASN A 99 -23.75 7.91 11.10
N SER A 100 -24.47 9.00 10.87
CA SER A 100 -24.43 9.83 9.65
C SER A 100 -23.20 10.74 9.51
N ASN A 101 -22.22 10.65 10.42
CA ASN A 101 -21.09 11.60 10.52
C ASN A 101 -19.70 10.95 10.37
N ILE A 102 -19.55 9.86 9.62
CA ILE A 102 -18.21 9.42 9.21
C ILE A 102 -17.73 10.39 8.11
N TYR A 103 -17.01 11.42 8.52
CA TYR A 103 -16.40 12.39 7.64
C TYR A 103 -15.23 11.73 6.90
N ILE A 104 -15.57 11.06 5.80
CA ILE A 104 -14.60 10.68 4.78
C ILE A 104 -14.24 12.03 4.13
N GLY A 105 -13.11 12.65 4.53
CA GLY A 105 -12.65 13.97 4.05
C GLY A 105 -12.52 14.08 2.51
N ASN A 106 -11.96 15.17 1.96
CA ASN A 106 -11.92 15.36 0.50
C ASN A 106 -11.05 14.28 -0.21
N MET A 107 -11.65 13.15 -0.56
CA MET A 107 -10.95 11.91 -0.99
C MET A 107 -10.33 12.00 -2.37
N ASN A 108 -10.78 12.95 -3.20
CA ASN A 108 -10.18 13.19 -4.50
C ASN A 108 -8.76 13.74 -4.32
N GLU A 109 -8.55 14.63 -3.35
CA GLU A 109 -7.22 15.16 -3.01
C GLU A 109 -6.30 14.04 -2.53
N ALA A 110 -6.80 13.12 -1.70
CA ALA A 110 -6.02 11.98 -1.23
C ALA A 110 -5.56 11.06 -2.38
N LYS A 111 -6.45 10.76 -3.34
CA LYS A 111 -6.08 9.98 -4.52
C LYS A 111 -5.00 10.67 -5.35
N ASP A 112 -5.07 11.97 -5.54
CA ASP A 112 -4.07 12.70 -6.32
C ASP A 112 -2.69 12.71 -5.63
N VAL A 113 -2.67 12.77 -4.30
CA VAL A 113 -1.46 12.56 -3.51
C VAL A 113 -0.89 11.16 -3.73
N TYR A 114 -1.71 10.11 -3.70
CA TYR A 114 -1.25 8.73 -3.88
C TYR A 114 -0.79 8.43 -5.31
N LYS A 115 -1.45 9.03 -6.32
CA LYS A 115 -0.97 8.98 -7.72
C LYS A 115 0.43 9.57 -7.84
N SER A 116 0.68 10.69 -7.14
CA SER A 116 1.98 11.36 -7.14
C SER A 116 3.06 10.49 -6.47
N PHE A 117 2.72 9.83 -5.37
CA PHE A 117 3.60 8.83 -4.74
C PHE A 117 3.94 7.69 -5.71
N LEU A 118 2.94 7.06 -6.31
CA LEU A 118 3.14 5.97 -7.28
C LEU A 118 3.98 6.44 -8.49
N ARG A 119 3.79 7.68 -8.93
CA ARG A 119 4.58 8.28 -10.00
C ARG A 119 6.06 8.37 -9.62
N LYS A 120 6.38 8.79 -8.38
CA LYS A 120 7.76 8.83 -7.88
C LYS A 120 8.42 7.45 -7.78
N LEU A 121 7.65 6.40 -7.47
CA LEU A 121 8.16 5.02 -7.49
C LEU A 121 8.41 4.55 -8.93
N TYR A 122 7.53 4.90 -9.86
CA TYR A 122 7.65 4.58 -11.27
C TYR A 122 8.87 5.28 -11.91
N ASP A 123 9.02 6.59 -11.68
CA ASP A 123 10.15 7.38 -12.21
C ASP A 123 11.52 6.93 -11.63
N LYS A 124 11.51 6.14 -10.55
CA LYS A 124 12.71 5.53 -9.94
C LYS A 124 12.87 4.05 -10.27
N ASP A 125 12.09 3.53 -11.21
CA ASP A 125 12.11 2.12 -11.64
C ASP A 125 11.90 1.12 -10.49
N GLN A 126 11.24 1.54 -9.40
CA GLN A 126 10.92 0.68 -8.26
C GLN A 126 9.67 -0.18 -8.52
N ILE A 127 8.76 0.32 -9.36
CA ILE A 127 7.59 -0.42 -9.87
C ILE A 127 7.60 -0.43 -11.40
N SER A 128 7.10 -1.51 -12.01
CA SER A 128 7.07 -1.62 -13.47
C SER A 128 5.98 -0.74 -14.09
N PRO A 129 6.09 -0.37 -15.39
CA PRO A 129 5.02 0.37 -16.09
C PRO A 129 3.66 -0.36 -16.04
N SER A 130 3.66 -1.69 -16.20
CA SER A 130 2.46 -2.52 -16.11
C SER A 130 1.84 -2.48 -14.71
N GLN A 131 2.67 -2.63 -13.67
CA GLN A 131 2.23 -2.56 -12.29
C GLN A 131 1.64 -1.18 -11.98
N TYR A 132 2.34 -0.11 -12.35
CA TYR A 132 1.88 1.27 -12.18
C TYR A 132 0.50 1.50 -12.83
N ALA A 133 0.33 1.12 -14.10
CA ALA A 133 -0.93 1.29 -14.81
C ALA A 133 -2.10 0.54 -14.13
N LYS A 134 -1.88 -0.72 -13.74
CA LYS A 134 -2.90 -1.52 -13.04
C LYS A 134 -3.31 -0.93 -11.70
N ILE A 135 -2.35 -0.39 -10.93
CA ILE A 135 -2.64 0.25 -9.64
C ILE A 135 -3.45 1.54 -9.86
N LEU A 136 -3.11 2.33 -10.88
CA LEU A 136 -3.90 3.53 -11.22
C LEU A 136 -5.33 3.18 -11.64
N ASP A 137 -5.52 2.11 -12.41
CA ASP A 137 -6.85 1.65 -12.80
C ASP A 137 -7.69 1.22 -11.60
N LYS A 138 -7.10 0.46 -10.67
CA LYS A 138 -7.75 0.10 -9.39
C LYS A 138 -8.13 1.36 -8.61
N MET A 139 -7.20 2.32 -8.47
CA MET A 139 -7.44 3.57 -7.75
C MET A 139 -8.58 4.41 -8.34
N ARG A 140 -8.75 4.38 -9.67
CA ARG A 140 -9.84 5.07 -10.37
C ARG A 140 -11.20 4.43 -10.09
N GLN A 141 -11.26 3.10 -10.02
CA GLN A 141 -12.49 2.34 -9.76
C GLN A 141 -12.93 2.43 -8.31
N GLU A 142 -11.97 2.57 -7.39
CA GLU A 142 -12.26 2.65 -5.97
C GLU A 142 -12.82 4.01 -5.55
N PRO A 143 -13.97 4.09 -4.87
CA PRO A 143 -14.52 5.35 -4.41
C PRO A 143 -13.67 5.98 -3.29
N VAL A 144 -13.15 5.15 -2.39
CA VAL A 144 -12.32 5.57 -1.24
C VAL A 144 -11.05 4.74 -1.21
N VAL A 145 -9.90 5.40 -1.08
CA VAL A 145 -8.60 4.76 -1.05
C VAL A 145 -7.86 5.26 0.19
N PHE A 146 -7.41 4.35 1.03
CA PHE A 146 -6.54 4.63 2.17
C PHE A 146 -5.09 4.24 1.83
N PRO A 147 -4.08 4.78 2.53
CA PRO A 147 -2.68 4.47 2.22
C PRO A 147 -2.37 2.96 2.27
N PHE A 148 -2.92 2.23 3.24
CA PHE A 148 -2.74 0.77 3.34
C PHE A 148 -3.24 0.02 2.08
N VAL A 149 -4.26 0.52 1.40
CA VAL A 149 -4.80 -0.08 0.17
C VAL A 149 -3.79 0.07 -0.98
N VAL A 150 -3.13 1.23 -1.06
CA VAL A 150 -2.09 1.49 -2.07
C VAL A 150 -0.91 0.55 -1.84
N TYR A 151 -0.49 0.36 -0.58
CA TYR A 151 0.57 -0.61 -0.25
C TYR A 151 0.17 -2.05 -0.57
N GLU A 152 -1.07 -2.44 -0.27
CA GLU A 152 -1.61 -3.76 -0.66
C GLU A 152 -1.55 -3.97 -2.18
N TRP A 153 -1.83 -2.95 -2.96
CA TRP A 153 -1.73 -3.04 -4.41
C TRP A 153 -0.30 -3.11 -4.93
N ILE A 154 0.66 -2.43 -4.30
CA ILE A 154 2.09 -2.57 -4.64
C ILE A 154 2.57 -4.00 -4.34
N GLU A 155 2.13 -4.58 -3.23
CA GLU A 155 2.47 -5.95 -2.82
C GLU A 155 1.89 -7.01 -3.77
N THR A 156 0.62 -6.87 -4.14
CA THR A 156 -0.16 -7.93 -4.83
C THR A 156 -0.22 -7.79 -6.34
N THR A 157 0.01 -6.59 -6.89
CA THR A 157 -0.10 -6.35 -8.34
C THR A 157 1.20 -6.78 -9.04
N PRO A 158 1.11 -7.64 -10.07
CA PRO A 158 2.25 -8.07 -10.87
C PRO A 158 2.67 -7.02 -11.90
#